data_AF-A0A6P1EU45-F1
#
_entry.id   AF-A0A6P1EU45-F1
#
_cell.length_a   1.000
_cell.length_b   1.000
_cell.length_c   1.000
_cell.angle_alpha   90.00
_cell.angle_beta   90.00
_cell.angle_gamma   90.00
#
_symmetry.space_group_name_H-M   'P 1'
#
loop_
_entity.id
_entity.type
_entity.pdbx_description
1 polymer ?
#
loop_
_entity_poly.entity_id
_entity_poly.type
_entity_poly.pdbx_seq_one_letter_code
_entity_poly.pdbx_strand_id
1 'polypeptide(L)'
;MSPRRLFRILSILEAVTWTLLLVGMLLKYAVGVGDWPVSVAGPIHGFAFLAYGAAALVLAVNQRWSAGATVLAVASAVVPYATIPLERGFERRGLLEGPWRHEAGADPRDHRLPSRLLRWALGRPVLAGALVLAAVAAVFAALLVVGPPGGGEA
;
A
#
# COMPACT_ATOMS: atom_id res chain seq x y z
N MET A 1 -8.74 -11.01 10.65
CA MET A 1 -9.10 -9.72 10.01
C MET A 1 -9.54 -9.99 8.58
N SER A 2 -10.61 -9.36 8.07
CA SER A 2 -11.09 -9.55 6.69
C SER A 2 -10.26 -8.75 5.67
N PRO A 3 -10.25 -9.12 4.36
CA PRO A 3 -9.56 -8.36 3.32
C PRO A 3 -10.01 -6.90 3.27
N ARG A 4 -11.33 -6.68 3.28
CA ARG A 4 -11.95 -5.35 3.34
C ARG A 4 -11.40 -4.49 4.48
N ARG A 5 -11.32 -5.06 5.70
CA ARG A 5 -10.86 -4.32 6.87
C ARG A 5 -9.38 -3.97 6.77
N LEU A 6 -8.55 -4.88 6.23
CA LEU A 6 -7.14 -4.61 5.96
C LEU A 6 -6.98 -3.43 4.98
N PHE A 7 -7.68 -3.46 3.85
CA PHE A 7 -7.60 -2.38 2.86
C PHE A 7 -8.01 -1.04 3.45
N ARG A 8 -9.15 -1.00 4.15
CA ARG A 8 -9.65 0.20 4.81
C ARG A 8 -8.66 0.78 5.83
N ILE A 9 -8.06 -0.06 6.66
CA ILE A 9 -7.06 0.38 7.65
C ILE A 9 -5.88 1.03 6.93
N LEU A 10 -5.37 0.40 5.86
CA LEU A 10 -4.22 0.92 5.12
C LEU A 10 -4.56 2.19 4.33
N SER A 11 -5.76 2.30 3.74
CA SER A 11 -6.20 3.56 3.12
C SER A 11 -6.28 4.71 4.13
N ILE A 12 -6.76 4.45 5.35
CA ILE A 12 -6.81 5.45 6.42
C ILE A 12 -5.40 5.80 6.91
N LEU A 13 -4.55 4.80 7.13
CA LEU A 13 -3.17 5.01 7.54
C LEU A 13 -2.43 5.86 6.53
N GLU A 14 -2.55 5.54 5.24
CA GLU A 14 -1.95 6.29 4.15
C GLU A 14 -2.43 7.75 4.16
N ALA A 15 -3.74 8.00 4.28
CA ALA A 15 -4.30 9.34 4.37
C ALA A 15 -3.79 10.13 5.59
N VAL A 16 -3.64 9.48 6.75
CA VAL A 16 -3.07 10.09 7.96
C VAL A 16 -1.60 10.45 7.73
N THR A 17 -0.82 9.58 7.09
CA THR A 17 0.58 9.88 6.77
C THR A 17 0.73 10.97 5.71
N TRP A 18 -0.22 11.10 4.78
CA TRP A 18 -0.30 12.26 3.88
C TRP A 18 -0.50 13.56 4.66
N THR A 19 -1.42 13.58 5.63
CA THR A 19 -1.60 14.75 6.50
C THR A 19 -0.31 15.10 7.24
N LEU A 20 0.37 14.10 7.80
CA LEU A 20 1.67 14.31 8.45
C LEU A 20 2.72 14.91 7.49
N LEU A 21 2.80 14.40 6.27
CA LEU A 21 3.73 14.90 5.25
C LEU A 21 3.39 16.33 4.81
N LEU A 22 2.12 16.63 4.56
CA LEU A 22 1.67 17.98 4.18
C LEU A 22 1.92 18.99 5.30
N VAL A 23 1.69 18.61 6.56
CA VAL A 23 2.04 19.42 7.73
C VAL A 23 3.55 19.63 7.79
N GLY A 24 4.35 18.58 7.59
CA GLY A 24 5.81 18.69 7.54
C GLY A 24 6.29 19.65 6.46
N MET A 25 5.70 19.57 5.26
CA MET A 25 5.98 20.50 4.17
C MET A 25 5.57 21.94 4.51
N LEU A 26 4.40 22.14 5.11
CA LEU A 26 3.96 23.46 5.55
C LEU A 26 4.92 24.06 6.58
N LEU A 27 5.33 23.26 7.58
CA LEU A 27 6.29 23.69 8.59
C LEU A 27 7.65 24.06 7.98
N LYS A 28 8.15 23.25 7.02
CA LYS A 28 9.40 23.53 6.32
C LYS A 28 9.31 24.81 5.48
N TYR A 29 8.33 24.90 4.59
CA TYR A 29 8.30 25.91 3.53
C TYR A 29 7.58 27.21 3.91
N ALA A 30 6.54 27.15 4.76
CA ALA A 30 5.77 28.34 5.16
C ALA A 30 6.19 28.90 6.52
N VAL A 31 6.53 28.04 7.48
CA VAL A 31 6.94 28.46 8.83
C VAL A 31 8.46 28.58 8.97
N GLY A 32 9.22 27.84 8.17
CA GLY A 32 10.68 27.93 8.15
C GLY A 32 11.37 27.24 9.33
N VAL A 33 10.80 26.18 9.91
CA VAL A 33 11.39 25.47 11.08
C VAL A 33 12.53 24.51 10.71
N GLY A 34 13.00 24.55 9.47
CA GLY A 34 14.03 23.66 8.91
C GLY A 34 13.49 22.35 8.33
N ASP A 35 14.40 21.45 7.97
CA ASP A 35 14.09 20.21 7.24
C ASP A 35 13.57 19.07 8.11
N TRP A 36 13.76 19.17 9.43
CA TRP A 36 13.47 18.08 10.36
C TRP A 36 12.03 17.53 10.25
N PRO A 37 10.95 18.34 10.03
CA PRO A 37 9.60 17.80 9.96
C PRO A 37 9.42 16.87 8.75
N VAL A 38 9.98 17.25 7.60
CA VAL A 38 9.93 16.44 6.37
C VAL A 38 10.85 15.22 6.49
N SER A 39 12.00 15.35 7.17
CA SER A 39 12.91 14.23 7.41
C SER A 39 12.29 13.09 8.25
N VAL A 40 11.26 13.40 9.05
CA VAL A 40 10.49 12.41 9.83
C VAL A 40 9.23 11.98 9.08
N ALA A 41 8.44 12.94 8.59
CA ALA A 41 7.17 12.68 7.93
C ALA A 41 7.33 11.93 6.60
N GLY A 42 8.37 12.27 5.83
CA GLY A 42 8.69 11.65 4.54
C GLY A 42 8.89 10.14 4.64
N PRO A 43 9.83 9.65 5.47
CA PRO A 43 10.00 8.23 5.73
C PRO A 43 8.74 7.50 6.20
N ILE A 44 8.00 8.09 7.14
CA ILE A 44 6.75 7.51 7.65
C ILE A 44 5.73 7.34 6.52
N HIS A 45 5.54 8.37 5.70
CA HIS A 45 4.63 8.32 4.57
C HIS A 45 5.11 7.35 3.48
N GLY A 46 6.39 7.40 3.10
CA GLY A 46 6.96 6.51 2.08
C GLY A 46 6.82 5.03 2.45
N PHE A 47 7.01 4.69 3.73
CA PHE A 47 6.79 3.33 4.21
C PHE A 47 5.31 2.93 4.16
N ALA A 48 4.41 3.79 4.61
CA ALA A 48 2.97 3.55 4.55
C ALA A 48 2.47 3.40 3.10
N PHE A 49 2.99 4.21 2.17
CA PHE A 49 2.75 4.14 0.73
C PHE A 49 3.11 2.75 0.17
N LEU A 50 4.31 2.25 0.47
CA LEU A 50 4.75 0.92 0.00
C LEU A 50 3.92 -0.20 0.63
N ALA A 51 3.61 -0.10 1.92
CA ALA A 51 2.78 -1.08 2.62
C ALA A 51 1.35 -1.14 2.04
N TYR A 52 0.75 0.01 1.74
CA TYR A 52 -0.54 0.10 1.07
C TYR A 52 -0.49 -0.54 -0.32
N GLY A 53 0.53 -0.23 -1.13
CA GLY A 53 0.72 -0.83 -2.45
C GLY A 53 0.85 -2.36 -2.39
N ALA A 54 1.65 -2.89 -1.47
CA ALA A 54 1.81 -4.33 -1.28
C ALA A 54 0.47 -5.00 -0.91
N ALA A 55 -0.30 -4.40 0.00
CA ALA A 55 -1.61 -4.93 0.37
C ALA A 55 -2.62 -4.84 -0.78
N ALA A 56 -2.60 -3.76 -1.57
CA ALA A 56 -3.43 -3.62 -2.77
C ALA A 56 -3.16 -4.74 -3.77
N LEU A 57 -1.89 -5.14 -3.96
CA LEU A 57 -1.53 -6.27 -4.82
C LEU A 57 -2.01 -7.61 -4.26
N VAL A 58 -1.88 -7.85 -2.95
CA VAL A 58 -2.41 -9.05 -2.29
C VAL A 58 -3.93 -9.15 -2.46
N LEU A 59 -4.63 -8.04 -2.26
CA LEU A 59 -6.08 -7.97 -2.43
C LEU A 59 -6.50 -8.09 -3.90
N ALA A 60 -5.73 -7.54 -4.84
CA ALA A 60 -5.99 -7.71 -6.25
C ALA A 60 -5.99 -9.19 -6.65
N VAL A 61 -5.06 -9.97 -6.11
CA VAL A 61 -5.02 -11.43 -6.34
C VAL A 61 -6.16 -12.13 -5.60
N ASN A 62 -6.44 -11.76 -4.34
CA ASN A 62 -7.53 -12.37 -3.56
C ASN A 62 -8.89 -12.11 -4.22
N GLN A 63 -9.24 -10.85 -4.42
CA GLN A 63 -10.54 -10.41 -4.97
C GLN A 63 -10.60 -10.46 -6.49
N ARG A 64 -9.54 -10.96 -7.14
CA ARG A 64 -9.43 -11.12 -8.60
C ARG A 64 -9.73 -9.83 -9.38
N TRP A 65 -9.20 -8.71 -8.88
CA TRP A 65 -9.34 -7.41 -9.52
C TRP A 65 -8.84 -7.44 -10.97
N SER A 66 -9.48 -6.63 -11.82
CA SER A 66 -8.96 -6.36 -13.16
C SER A 66 -7.64 -5.58 -13.07
N ALA A 67 -6.82 -5.66 -14.11
CA ALA A 67 -5.57 -4.89 -14.17
C ALA A 67 -5.81 -3.39 -13.96
N GLY A 68 -6.88 -2.83 -14.54
CA GLY A 68 -7.24 -1.43 -14.36
C GLY A 68 -7.60 -1.08 -12.92
N ALA A 69 -8.34 -1.95 -12.20
CA ALA A 69 -8.63 -1.72 -10.78
C ALA A 69 -7.36 -1.81 -9.92
N THR A 70 -6.45 -2.74 -10.22
CA THR A 70 -5.16 -2.86 -9.53
C THR A 70 -4.29 -1.62 -9.75
N VAL A 71 -4.16 -1.16 -10.99
CA VAL A 71 -3.39 0.05 -11.34
C VAL A 71 -3.98 1.27 -10.65
N LEU A 72 -5.31 1.42 -10.69
CA LEU A 72 -5.99 2.52 -10.00
C LEU A 72 -5.77 2.48 -8.49
N ALA A 73 -5.75 1.28 -7.89
CA ALA A 73 -5.44 1.12 -6.48
C ALA A 73 -4.03 1.60 -6.13
N VAL A 74 -3.01 1.14 -6.84
CA VAL A 74 -1.64 1.58 -6.58
C VAL A 74 -1.45 3.07 -6.87
N ALA A 75 -1.97 3.57 -7.99
CA ALA A 75 -1.85 4.97 -8.38
C ALA A 75 -2.54 5.92 -7.39
N SER A 76 -3.60 5.47 -6.70
CA SER A 76 -4.30 6.29 -5.71
C SER A 76 -3.43 6.72 -4.53
N ALA A 77 -2.36 6.01 -4.21
CA ALA A 77 -1.47 6.39 -3.12
C ALA A 77 -0.52 7.55 -3.50
N VAL A 78 -0.39 7.87 -4.79
CA VAL A 78 0.45 8.98 -5.27
C VAL A 78 -0.25 10.33 -5.08
N VAL A 79 -1.59 10.34 -5.11
CA VAL A 79 -2.39 11.56 -4.99
C VAL A 79 -2.88 11.69 -3.55
N PRO A 80 -2.62 12.83 -2.87
CA PRO A 80 -3.07 13.03 -1.50
C PRO A 80 -4.54 12.69 -1.29
N TYR A 81 -4.82 11.90 -0.25
CA TYR A 81 -6.16 11.48 0.16
C TYR A 81 -6.95 10.65 -0.85
N ALA A 82 -6.42 10.31 -2.03
CA ALA A 82 -7.18 9.60 -3.06
C ALA A 82 -7.43 8.13 -2.74
N THR A 83 -6.68 7.54 -1.81
CA THR A 83 -6.91 6.19 -1.26
C THR A 83 -8.29 6.04 -0.61
N ILE A 84 -8.82 7.11 -0.03
CA ILE A 84 -10.10 7.13 0.69
C ILE A 84 -11.33 7.09 -0.23
N PRO A 85 -11.52 7.99 -1.21
CA PRO A 85 -12.63 7.89 -2.16
C PRO A 85 -12.52 6.63 -3.02
N LEU A 86 -11.30 6.15 -3.32
CA LEU A 86 -11.10 4.89 -4.00
C LEU A 86 -11.62 3.71 -3.17
N GLU A 87 -11.22 3.59 -1.89
CA GLU A 87 -11.69 2.53 -1.00
C GLU A 87 -13.21 2.49 -0.94
N ARG A 88 -13.85 3.65 -0.75
CA ARG A 88 -15.32 3.76 -0.77
C ARG A 88 -15.91 3.39 -2.12
N GLY A 89 -15.25 3.75 -3.22
CA GLY A 89 -15.64 3.38 -4.57
C GLY A 89 -15.56 1.87 -4.81
N PHE A 90 -14.52 1.21 -4.32
CA PHE A 90 -14.30 -0.23 -4.45
C PHE A 90 -15.29 -1.01 -3.59
N GLU A 91 -15.55 -0.52 -2.37
CA GLU A 91 -16.58 -1.04 -1.49
C GLU A 91 -17.95 -1.03 -2.17
N ARG A 92 -18.38 0.12 -2.71
CA ARG A 92 -19.68 0.24 -3.39
C ARG A 92 -19.82 -0.64 -4.63
N ARG A 93 -18.71 -1.00 -5.27
CA ARG A 93 -18.68 -1.89 -6.44
C ARG A 93 -18.52 -3.37 -6.07
N GLY A 94 -18.53 -3.71 -4.78
CA GLY A 94 -18.33 -5.08 -4.31
C GLY A 94 -16.90 -5.61 -4.49
N LEU A 95 -15.93 -4.76 -4.88
CA LEU A 95 -14.55 -5.20 -5.15
C LEU A 95 -13.79 -5.62 -3.89
N LEU A 96 -14.29 -5.25 -2.71
CA LEU A 96 -13.72 -5.63 -1.40
C LEU A 96 -14.49 -6.77 -0.73
N GLU A 97 -15.55 -7.28 -1.35
CA GLU A 97 -16.41 -8.30 -0.75
C GLU A 97 -15.81 -9.70 -0.81
N GLY A 98 -16.08 -10.50 0.22
CA GLY A 98 -15.64 -11.89 0.30
C GLY A 98 -14.52 -12.15 1.31
N PRO A 99 -14.33 -13.42 1.70
CA PRO A 99 -13.30 -13.83 2.63
C PRO A 99 -11.92 -13.92 1.97
N TRP A 100 -10.91 -14.19 2.77
CA TRP A 100 -9.62 -14.66 2.26
C TRP A 100 -9.81 -16.01 1.54
N ARG A 101 -9.21 -16.14 0.37
CA ARG A 101 -9.31 -17.36 -0.45
C ARG A 101 -8.20 -18.35 -0.11
N HIS A 102 -8.49 -19.21 0.86
CA HIS A 102 -7.57 -20.26 1.31
C HIS A 102 -7.49 -21.46 0.35
N GLU A 103 -8.54 -21.69 -0.43
CA GLU A 103 -8.66 -22.85 -1.34
C GLU A 103 -8.65 -22.42 -2.81
N ALA A 104 -8.26 -23.36 -3.69
CA ALA A 104 -8.34 -23.14 -5.13
C ALA A 104 -9.78 -23.39 -5.60
N GLY A 105 -10.39 -22.41 -6.26
CA GLY A 105 -11.67 -22.58 -6.92
C GLY A 105 -11.53 -23.06 -8.37
N ALA A 106 -12.67 -23.15 -9.07
CA ALA A 106 -12.72 -23.57 -10.47
C ALA A 106 -12.23 -22.52 -11.50
N ASP A 107 -11.90 -21.29 -11.05
CA ASP A 107 -11.41 -20.24 -11.95
C ASP A 107 -9.96 -20.55 -12.39
N PRO A 108 -9.65 -20.55 -13.70
CA PRO A 108 -8.30 -20.83 -14.19
C PRO A 108 -7.20 -19.96 -13.56
N ARG A 109 -7.53 -18.73 -13.13
CA ARG A 109 -6.59 -17.81 -12.46
C ARG A 109 -6.12 -18.34 -11.11
N ASP A 110 -6.83 -19.30 -10.50
CA ASP A 110 -6.48 -19.86 -9.20
C ASP A 110 -5.30 -20.84 -9.27
N HIS A 111 -5.01 -21.36 -10.46
CA HIS A 111 -3.90 -22.26 -10.71
C HIS A 111 -2.58 -21.55 -11.04
N ARG A 112 -2.63 -20.22 -11.25
CA ARG A 112 -1.45 -19.37 -11.52
C ARG A 112 -0.59 -19.17 -10.26
N LEU A 113 0.68 -18.82 -10.48
CA LEU A 113 1.66 -18.60 -9.39
C LEU A 113 1.19 -17.58 -8.33
N PRO A 114 0.62 -16.40 -8.68
CA PRO A 114 0.20 -15.44 -7.66
C PRO A 114 -0.84 -16.01 -6.69
N SER A 115 -1.81 -16.76 -7.21
CA SER A 115 -2.85 -17.39 -6.41
C SER A 115 -2.30 -18.52 -5.52
N ARG A 116 -1.28 -19.26 -5.99
CA ARG A 116 -0.57 -20.26 -5.17
C ARG A 116 0.21 -19.60 -4.03
N LEU A 117 0.94 -18.53 -4.33
CA LEU A 117 1.69 -17.75 -3.34
C LEU A 117 0.75 -17.11 -2.30
N LEU A 118 -0.38 -16.55 -2.74
CA LEU A 118 -1.41 -16.03 -1.85
C LEU A 118 -1.88 -17.11 -0.87
N ARG A 119 -2.25 -18.30 -1.34
CA ARG A 119 -2.72 -19.38 -0.46
C ARG A 119 -1.65 -19.83 0.52
N TRP A 120 -0.41 -19.96 0.06
CA TRP A 120 0.73 -20.25 0.93
C TRP A 120 0.88 -19.18 2.03
N ALA A 121 0.80 -17.90 1.65
CA ALA A 121 0.87 -16.78 2.57
C ALA A 121 -0.27 -16.80 3.60
N LEU A 122 -1.49 -17.10 3.15
CA LEU A 122 -2.67 -17.23 4.00
C LEU A 122 -2.59 -18.43 4.96
N GLY A 123 -1.89 -19.50 4.59
CA GLY A 123 -1.65 -20.65 5.46
C GLY A 123 -0.57 -20.41 6.52
N ARG A 124 0.25 -19.36 6.38
CA ARG A 124 1.33 -18.99 7.30
C ARG A 124 1.33 -17.47 7.56
N PRO A 125 0.25 -16.91 8.15
CA PRO A 125 0.01 -15.47 8.16
C PRO A 125 1.10 -14.66 8.85
N VAL A 126 1.69 -15.18 9.93
CA VAL A 126 2.78 -14.49 10.66
C VAL A 126 4.05 -14.42 9.81
N LEU A 127 4.45 -15.54 9.22
CA LEU A 127 5.63 -15.59 8.35
C LEU A 127 5.41 -14.73 7.09
N ALA A 128 4.24 -14.82 6.48
CA ALA A 128 3.90 -14.02 5.31
C ALA A 128 3.90 -12.53 5.63
N GLY A 129 3.29 -12.13 6.76
CA GLY A 129 3.32 -10.74 7.23
C GLY A 129 4.75 -10.26 7.48
N ALA A 130 5.59 -11.08 8.12
CA ALA A 130 6.99 -10.75 8.36
C ALA A 130 7.79 -10.63 7.05
N LEU A 131 7.56 -11.51 6.07
CA LEU A 131 8.22 -11.44 4.76
C LEU A 131 7.79 -10.22 3.95
N VAL A 132 6.49 -9.90 3.94
CA VAL A 132 5.99 -8.68 3.29
C VAL A 132 6.57 -7.44 3.95
N LEU A 133 6.60 -7.41 5.28
CA LEU A 133 7.18 -6.32 6.05
C LEU A 133 8.68 -6.16 5.75
N ALA A 134 9.43 -7.26 5.74
CA ALA A 134 10.85 -7.27 5.40
C ALA A 134 11.10 -6.83 3.95
N ALA A 135 10.28 -7.28 3.00
CA ALA A 135 10.37 -6.85 1.60
C ALA A 135 10.08 -5.35 1.45
N VAL A 136 9.04 -4.83 2.11
CA VAL A 136 8.73 -3.39 2.13
C VAL A 136 9.88 -2.60 2.75
N ALA A 137 10.43 -3.06 3.89
CA ALA A 137 11.56 -2.40 4.54
C ALA A 137 12.83 -2.42 3.67
N ALA A 138 13.10 -3.52 2.97
CA ALA A 138 14.23 -3.63 2.06
C ALA A 138 14.08 -2.69 0.84
N VAL A 139 12.91 -2.65 0.21
CA VAL A 139 12.62 -1.72 -0.88
C VAL A 139 12.74 -0.28 -0.39
N PHE A 140 12.15 0.02 0.76
CA PHE A 140 12.23 1.34 1.37
C PHE A 140 13.68 1.77 1.65
N ALA A 141 14.49 0.91 2.27
CA ALA A 141 15.90 1.17 2.52
C ALA A 141 16.69 1.37 1.21
N ALA A 142 16.43 0.55 0.19
CA ALA A 142 17.05 0.72 -1.12
C ALA A 142 16.69 2.08 -1.75
N LEU A 143 15.43 2.52 -1.65
CA LEU A 143 15.01 3.83 -2.15
C LEU A 143 15.66 4.99 -1.38
N LEU A 144 15.90 4.83 -0.08
CA LEU A 144 16.65 5.84 0.70
C LEU A 144 18.11 5.94 0.26
N VAL A 145 18.73 4.83 -0.15
CA VAL A 145 20.11 4.80 -0.65
C VAL A 145 20.22 5.37 -2.06
N VAL A 146 19.28 5.03 -2.94
CA VAL A 146 19.25 5.51 -4.33
C VAL A 146 18.91 7.00 -4.40
N GLY A 147 18.12 7.50 -3.46
CA GLY A 147 17.61 8.87 -3.48
C GLY A 147 16.56 9.12 -4.57
N PRO A 148 16.02 10.34 -4.69
CA PRO A 148 15.02 10.66 -5.69
C PRO A 148 15.61 10.53 -7.10
N PRO A 149 14.93 9.87 -8.06
CA PRO A 149 15.36 9.89 -9.45
C PRO A 149 15.31 11.34 -9.97
N GLY A 150 16.49 11.94 -10.15
CA GLY A 150 16.68 13.34 -10.55
C GLY A 150 17.42 14.23 -9.54
N GLY A 151 17.73 13.73 -8.33
CA GLY A 151 18.44 14.47 -7.29
C GLY A 151 19.96 14.41 -7.40
N GLY A 152 20.53 15.03 -8.44
CA GLY A 152 21.86 15.60 -8.32
C GLY A 152 21.80 16.80 -7.36
N GLU A 153 22.86 17.00 -6.58
CA GLU A 153 22.98 18.03 -5.56
C GLU A 153 22.38 19.39 -5.98
N ALA A 154 21.53 19.95 -5.12
CA ALA A 154 21.06 21.33 -5.18
C ALA A 154 21.33 21.98 -3.83
#